data_AF-A0A1A8LC85-F1
#
_entry.id   AF-A0A1A8LC85-F1
#
_cell.length_a   1.000
_cell.length_b   1.000
_cell.length_c   1.000
_cell.angle_alpha   90.00
_cell.angle_beta   90.00
_cell.angle_gamma   90.00
#
_symmetry.space_group_name_H-M   'P 1'
#
loop_
_entity.id
_entity.type
_entity.pdbx_description
1 polymer ?
#
loop_
_entity_poly.entity_id
_entity_poly.type
_entity_poly.pdbx_seq_one_letter_code
_entity_poly.pdbx_strand_id
1 'polypeptide(L)'
;KKGGPKATLPIDGPWRNASLKAFIRNVDAGKAETGCDVDCQMDGIAKIAPVVSMFAGRPQMLEKVEEVVRVTQNNDMCVAVTMAAARFLEHFILNGPDPDVLETVLNQLNDPKRQNPQDLDRAVTAQIHQVKDNLSKASHQLIPAVFTNT
;
A
#
# COMPACT_ATOMS: atom_id res chain seq x y z
N LYS A 1 -16.95 13.07 -40.06
CA LYS A 1 -17.85 12.49 -39.05
C LYS A 1 -17.37 12.94 -37.68
N LYS A 2 -18.09 13.85 -37.01
CA LYS A 2 -17.73 14.35 -35.67
C LYS A 2 -18.23 13.37 -34.62
N GLY A 3 -17.43 13.19 -33.56
CA GLY A 3 -17.42 12.08 -32.60
C GLY A 3 -18.77 11.61 -32.07
N GLY A 4 -18.84 10.31 -31.79
CA GLY A 4 -19.96 9.68 -31.08
C GLY A 4 -20.19 10.29 -29.68
N PRO A 5 -21.25 9.85 -28.98
CA PRO A 5 -21.61 10.42 -27.68
C PRO A 5 -20.42 10.38 -26.72
N LYS A 6 -20.06 11.54 -26.14
CA LYS A 6 -19.08 11.60 -25.06
C LYS A 6 -19.61 10.74 -23.91
N ALA A 7 -18.80 9.82 -23.41
CA ALA A 7 -19.15 9.03 -22.24
C ALA A 7 -19.41 9.98 -21.07
N THR A 8 -20.65 10.00 -20.58
CA THR A 8 -20.98 10.66 -19.31
C THR A 8 -20.35 9.83 -18.20
N LEU A 9 -19.24 10.31 -17.65
CA LEU A 9 -18.59 9.66 -16.52
C LEU A 9 -19.36 9.99 -15.23
N PRO A 10 -19.31 9.13 -14.21
CA PRO A 10 -19.98 9.38 -12.92
C PRO A 10 -19.41 10.58 -12.15
N ILE A 11 -18.27 11.13 -12.59
CA ILE A 11 -17.62 12.32 -12.02
C ILE A 11 -17.18 13.26 -13.14
N ASP A 12 -17.29 14.57 -12.89
CA ASP A 12 -16.74 15.60 -13.78
C ASP A 12 -15.23 15.76 -13.54
N GLY A 13 -14.46 15.60 -14.61
CA GLY A 13 -13.00 15.74 -14.60
C GLY A 13 -12.23 14.45 -14.29
N PRO A 14 -10.89 14.51 -14.27
CA PRO A 14 -10.07 13.34 -14.00
C PRO A 14 -10.20 12.92 -12.53
N TRP A 15 -10.30 11.60 -12.30
CA TRP A 15 -10.25 11.07 -10.94
C TRP A 15 -8.91 11.41 -10.27
N ARG A 16 -8.97 11.82 -8.99
CA ARG A 16 -7.79 12.08 -8.16
C ARG A 16 -7.99 11.49 -6.78
N ASN A 17 -7.00 10.73 -6.33
CA ASN A 17 -7.03 10.07 -5.02
C ASN A 17 -7.15 11.09 -3.88
N ALA A 18 -7.81 10.70 -2.79
CA ALA A 18 -8.04 11.60 -1.65
C ALA A 18 -6.73 12.09 -1.02
N SER A 19 -5.73 11.21 -0.90
CA SER A 19 -4.37 11.55 -0.45
C SER A 19 -3.75 12.73 -1.20
N LEU A 20 -3.83 12.74 -2.53
CA LEU A 20 -3.25 13.78 -3.37
C LEU A 20 -4.01 15.11 -3.27
N LYS A 21 -5.33 15.06 -3.17
CA LYS A 21 -6.15 16.26 -2.96
C LYS A 21 -5.82 16.92 -1.62
N ALA A 22 -5.68 16.11 -0.56
CA ALA A 22 -5.29 16.60 0.77
C ALA A 22 -3.86 17.14 0.80
N PHE A 23 -2.91 16.43 0.16
CA PHE A 23 -1.53 16.87 0.01
C PHE A 23 -1.43 18.28 -0.60
N ILE A 24 -2.04 18.49 -1.77
CA ILE A 24 -2.02 19.80 -2.45
C ILE A 24 -2.57 20.89 -1.54
N ARG A 25 -3.74 20.66 -0.92
CA ARG A 25 -4.35 21.62 0.01
C ARG A 25 -3.46 21.93 1.22
N ASN A 26 -2.79 20.92 1.77
CA ASN A 26 -1.92 21.09 2.94
C ASN A 26 -0.62 21.84 2.59
N VAL A 27 -0.07 21.60 1.39
CA VAL A 27 1.07 22.37 0.84
C VAL A 27 0.66 23.83 0.62
N ASP A 28 -0.48 24.08 -0.03
CA ASP A 28 -0.98 25.45 -0.28
C ASP A 28 -1.23 26.21 1.04
N ALA A 29 -1.59 25.49 2.11
CA ALA A 29 -1.77 26.04 3.45
C ALA A 29 -0.45 26.18 4.24
N GLY A 30 0.71 25.82 3.68
CA GLY A 30 2.01 25.94 4.33
C GLY A 30 2.22 25.00 5.52
N LYS A 31 1.54 23.85 5.57
CA LYS A 31 1.72 22.88 6.65
C LYS A 31 3.05 22.15 6.52
N ALA A 32 3.69 21.87 7.66
CA ALA A 32 4.87 21.00 7.71
C ALA A 32 4.52 19.55 7.38
N GLU A 33 3.46 19.03 8.01
CA GLU A 33 2.93 17.69 7.73
C GLU A 33 1.85 17.76 6.65
N THR A 34 2.14 17.21 5.48
CA THR A 34 1.30 17.38 4.29
C THR A 34 0.38 16.19 4.01
N GLY A 35 0.67 15.01 4.56
CA GLY A 35 -0.12 13.80 4.31
C GLY A 35 -1.57 13.88 4.81
N CYS A 36 -2.45 13.11 4.17
CA CYS A 36 -3.82 12.96 4.65
C CYS A 36 -3.89 11.96 5.81
N ASP A 37 -4.48 12.36 6.93
CA ASP A 37 -4.67 11.55 8.14
C ASP A 37 -5.89 10.61 8.08
N VAL A 38 -6.93 11.03 7.36
CA VAL A 38 -8.20 10.28 7.25
C VAL A 38 -8.28 9.34 6.04
N ASP A 39 -7.39 9.48 5.06
CA ASP A 39 -7.41 8.64 3.87
C ASP A 39 -6.79 7.27 4.17
N CYS A 40 -7.61 6.21 4.11
CA CYS A 40 -7.21 4.83 4.39
C CYS A 40 -7.04 3.98 3.10
N GLN A 41 -6.93 4.62 1.94
CA GLN A 41 -6.74 3.93 0.65
C GLN A 41 -5.30 3.44 0.48
N MET A 42 -5.06 2.60 -0.55
CA MET A 42 -3.78 1.91 -0.74
C MET A 42 -2.82 2.66 -1.69
N ASP A 43 -2.84 3.99 -1.69
CA ASP A 43 -2.10 4.82 -2.65
C ASP A 43 -0.57 4.75 -2.47
N GLY A 44 -0.11 4.45 -1.25
CA GLY A 44 1.31 4.32 -0.93
C GLY A 44 2.00 3.31 -1.84
N ILE A 45 1.37 2.16 -2.10
CA ILE A 45 1.94 1.09 -2.93
C ILE A 45 2.29 1.56 -4.35
N ALA A 46 1.49 2.45 -4.93
CA ALA A 46 1.73 2.95 -6.29
C ALA A 46 2.99 3.83 -6.41
N LYS A 47 3.55 4.30 -5.28
CA LYS A 47 4.61 5.32 -5.23
C LYS A 47 5.96 4.77 -4.78
N ILE A 48 6.00 3.57 -4.19
CA ILE A 48 7.21 3.06 -3.52
C ILE A 48 8.22 2.39 -4.43
N ALA A 49 7.84 1.98 -5.65
CA ALA A 49 8.74 1.21 -6.51
C ALA A 49 10.10 1.89 -6.79
N PRO A 50 10.16 3.21 -7.11
CA PRO A 50 11.43 3.91 -7.28
C PRO A 50 12.26 3.96 -5.97
N VAL A 51 11.60 4.18 -4.83
CA VAL A 51 12.28 4.29 -3.53
C VAL A 51 12.86 2.96 -3.11
N VAL A 52 12.06 1.89 -3.16
CA VAL A 52 12.51 0.53 -2.83
C VAL A 52 13.65 0.12 -3.77
N SER A 53 13.54 0.39 -5.07
CA SER A 53 14.60 0.07 -6.03
C SER A 53 15.91 0.82 -5.75
N MET A 54 15.83 2.08 -5.32
CA MET A 54 17.00 2.90 -5.00
C MET A 54 17.71 2.44 -3.72
N PHE A 55 16.96 1.97 -2.73
CA PHE A 55 17.46 1.64 -1.39
C PHE A 55 17.48 0.13 -1.07
N ALA A 56 17.12 -0.74 -2.00
CA ALA A 56 17.08 -2.19 -1.79
C ALA A 56 18.40 -2.71 -1.19
N GLY A 57 18.30 -3.52 -0.13
CA GLY A 57 19.43 -4.10 0.59
C GLY A 57 20.11 -3.13 1.57
N ARG A 58 19.63 -1.89 1.69
CA ARG A 58 20.18 -0.90 2.64
C ARG A 58 19.29 -0.82 3.89
N PRO A 59 19.89 -0.65 5.08
CA PRO A 59 19.14 -0.63 6.35
C PRO A 59 18.11 0.51 6.46
N GLN A 60 18.31 1.58 5.69
CA GLN A 60 17.43 2.75 5.66
C GLN A 60 16.26 2.63 4.67
N MET A 61 16.09 1.50 3.97
CA MET A 61 15.07 1.35 2.93
C MET A 61 13.67 1.68 3.45
N LEU A 62 13.25 1.04 4.55
CA LEU A 62 11.92 1.24 5.13
C LEU A 62 11.70 2.66 5.67
N GLU A 63 12.74 3.26 6.27
CA GLU A 63 12.69 4.67 6.71
C GLU A 63 12.38 5.60 5.53
N LYS A 64 13.06 5.41 4.39
CA LYS A 64 12.82 6.22 3.18
C LYS A 64 11.47 5.97 2.53
N VAL A 65 10.96 4.74 2.61
CA VAL A 65 9.60 4.44 2.18
C VAL A 65 8.59 5.17 3.07
N GLU A 66 8.75 5.14 4.39
CA GLU A 66 7.84 5.81 5.32
C GLU A 66 7.83 7.34 5.12
N GLU A 67 9.00 7.96 5.01
CA GLU A 67 9.12 9.39 4.71
C GLU A 67 8.30 9.77 3.47
N VAL A 68 8.46 9.04 2.36
CA VAL A 68 7.77 9.33 1.09
C VAL A 68 6.26 9.08 1.18
N VAL A 69 5.83 8.04 1.88
CA VAL A 69 4.39 7.74 2.06
C VAL A 69 3.72 8.86 2.86
N ARG A 70 4.33 9.26 3.99
CA ARG A 70 3.79 10.29 4.90
C ARG A 70 3.65 11.67 4.26
N VAL A 71 4.37 11.97 3.18
CA VAL A 71 4.16 13.19 2.38
C VAL A 71 2.71 13.28 1.87
N THR A 72 2.09 12.16 1.47
CA THR A 72 0.75 12.17 0.86
C THR A 72 -0.31 11.46 1.70
N GLN A 73 0.08 10.47 2.50
CA GLN A 73 -0.80 9.70 3.38
C GLN A 73 -0.16 9.56 4.75
N ASN A 74 -0.76 10.21 5.74
CA ASN A 74 -0.32 10.17 7.14
C ASN A 74 -1.30 9.36 8.00
N ASN A 75 -1.64 8.15 7.52
CA ASN A 75 -2.51 7.21 8.20
C ASN A 75 -1.71 5.94 8.51
N ASP A 76 -1.69 5.52 9.78
CA ASP A 76 -0.80 4.44 10.23
C ASP A 76 -1.14 3.08 9.61
N MET A 77 -2.41 2.83 9.25
CA MET A 77 -2.77 1.60 8.55
C MET A 77 -2.22 1.60 7.11
N CYS A 78 -2.31 2.73 6.41
CA CYS A 78 -1.71 2.88 5.09
C CYS A 78 -0.19 2.71 5.13
N VAL A 79 0.46 3.31 6.13
CA VAL A 79 1.91 3.19 6.32
C VAL A 79 2.27 1.74 6.58
N ALA A 80 1.63 1.05 7.53
CA ALA A 80 1.91 -0.35 7.84
C ALA A 80 1.74 -1.29 6.63
N VAL A 81 0.63 -1.16 5.90
CA VAL A 81 0.39 -1.95 4.67
C VAL A 81 1.45 -1.64 3.61
N THR A 82 1.83 -0.37 3.45
CA THR A 82 2.85 0.03 2.48
C THR A 82 4.24 -0.47 2.87
N MET A 83 4.59 -0.49 4.16
CA MET A 83 5.84 -1.08 4.64
C MET A 83 5.91 -2.58 4.33
N ALA A 84 4.83 -3.33 4.55
CA ALA A 84 4.78 -4.73 4.17
C ALA A 84 4.94 -4.92 2.64
N ALA A 85 4.26 -4.10 1.83
CA ALA A 85 4.43 -4.12 0.38
C ALA A 85 5.87 -3.81 -0.06
N ALA A 86 6.55 -2.88 0.63
CA ALA A 86 7.95 -2.56 0.38
C ALA A 86 8.88 -3.75 0.66
N ARG A 87 8.63 -4.52 1.73
CA ARG A 87 9.38 -5.76 2.03
C ARG A 87 9.22 -6.81 0.92
N PHE A 88 8.00 -7.01 0.42
CA PHE A 88 7.77 -7.91 -0.73
C PHE A 88 8.53 -7.43 -1.96
N LEU A 89 8.43 -6.14 -2.29
CA LEU A 89 9.07 -5.60 -3.48
C LEU A 89 10.60 -5.64 -3.38
N GLU A 90 11.17 -5.30 -2.21
CA GLU A 90 12.61 -5.41 -1.97
C GLU A 90 13.08 -6.85 -2.13
N HIS A 91 12.36 -7.81 -1.57
CA HIS A 91 12.69 -9.21 -1.72
C HIS A 91 12.80 -9.61 -3.19
N PHE A 92 11.78 -9.27 -4.01
CA PHE A 92 11.80 -9.61 -5.43
C PHE A 92 12.90 -8.89 -6.21
N ILE A 93 13.24 -7.66 -5.85
CA ILE A 93 14.34 -6.91 -6.47
C ILE A 93 15.69 -7.59 -6.20
N LEU A 94 15.91 -8.07 -4.98
CA LEU A 94 17.18 -8.66 -4.57
C LEU A 94 17.34 -10.12 -5.00
N ASN A 95 16.24 -10.89 -5.01
CA ASN A 95 16.28 -12.35 -5.13
C ASN A 95 15.59 -12.89 -6.39
N GLY A 96 14.83 -12.07 -7.12
CA GLY A 96 13.96 -12.54 -8.19
C GLY A 96 12.72 -13.27 -7.66
N PRO A 97 12.03 -14.07 -8.50
CA PRO A 97 10.82 -14.80 -8.09
C PRO A 97 11.10 -15.79 -6.95
N ASP A 98 10.31 -15.72 -5.89
CA ASP A 98 10.38 -16.61 -4.72
C ASP A 98 8.98 -17.16 -4.38
N PRO A 99 8.74 -18.48 -4.45
CA PRO A 99 7.47 -19.08 -4.03
C PRO A 99 7.21 -18.95 -2.52
N ASP A 100 8.24 -18.77 -1.70
CA ASP A 100 8.16 -18.71 -0.24
C ASP A 100 8.15 -17.26 0.29
N VAL A 101 7.99 -16.26 -0.59
CA VAL A 101 8.06 -14.83 -0.24
C VAL A 101 7.07 -14.43 0.86
N LEU A 102 5.89 -15.06 0.92
CA LEU A 102 4.91 -14.83 1.98
C LEU A 102 5.49 -15.19 3.35
N GLU A 103 6.16 -16.35 3.46
CA GLU A 103 6.84 -16.77 4.69
C GLU A 103 8.01 -15.87 5.01
N THR A 104 8.80 -15.50 4.00
CA THR A 104 9.94 -14.60 4.19
C THR A 104 9.50 -13.27 4.80
N VAL A 105 8.45 -12.63 4.26
CA VAL A 105 7.94 -11.36 4.79
C VAL A 105 7.25 -11.55 6.14
N LEU A 106 6.50 -12.63 6.36
CA LEU A 106 5.91 -12.94 7.66
C LEU A 106 6.98 -13.08 8.74
N ASN A 107 8.09 -13.76 8.44
CA ASN A 107 9.22 -13.90 9.37
C ASN A 107 9.87 -12.54 9.69
N GLN A 108 10.03 -11.66 8.70
CA GLN A 108 10.52 -10.29 8.92
C GLN A 108 9.58 -9.46 9.80
N LEU A 109 8.26 -9.55 9.59
CA LEU A 109 7.27 -8.81 10.37
C LEU A 109 7.14 -9.35 11.81
N ASN A 110 7.38 -10.63 12.02
CA ASN A 110 7.34 -11.27 13.33
C ASN A 110 8.66 -11.18 14.11
N ASP A 111 9.76 -10.76 13.49
CA ASP A 111 11.04 -10.57 14.18
C ASP A 111 10.89 -9.46 15.25
N PRO A 112 11.14 -9.74 16.54
CA PRO A 112 11.07 -8.75 17.61
C PRO A 112 12.16 -7.67 17.50
N LYS A 113 13.20 -7.89 16.70
CA LYS A 113 14.30 -6.95 16.44
C LYS A 113 14.21 -6.32 15.04
N ARG A 114 13.08 -6.47 14.35
CA ARG A 114 12.89 -5.93 13.01
C ARG A 114 13.12 -4.42 12.95
N GLN A 115 13.63 -3.96 11.81
CA GLN A 115 13.73 -2.54 11.50
C GLN A 115 12.34 -1.97 11.18
N ASN A 116 12.11 -0.74 11.64
CA ASN A 116 10.88 0.04 11.39
C ASN A 116 9.60 -0.72 11.79
N PRO A 117 9.42 -1.05 13.10
CA PRO A 117 8.20 -1.68 13.58
C PRO A 117 7.03 -0.70 13.49
N GLN A 118 5.87 -1.19 13.03
CA GLN A 118 4.63 -0.42 12.96
C GLN A 118 3.62 -0.98 13.97
N ASP A 119 2.81 -0.10 14.58
CA ASP A 119 1.81 -0.49 15.58
C ASP A 119 0.79 -1.49 15.02
N LEU A 120 0.49 -1.38 13.72
CA LEU A 120 -0.49 -2.21 13.03
C LEU A 120 0.10 -3.41 12.30
N ASP A 121 1.40 -3.72 12.49
CA ASP A 121 2.06 -4.88 11.87
C ASP A 121 1.29 -6.19 12.15
N ARG A 122 0.76 -6.36 13.37
CA ARG A 122 -0.03 -7.56 13.73
C ARG A 122 -1.26 -7.75 12.86
N ALA A 123 -1.95 -6.66 12.54
CA ALA A 123 -3.13 -6.71 11.67
C ALA A 123 -2.72 -7.07 10.23
N VAL A 124 -1.60 -6.51 9.75
CA VAL A 124 -1.05 -6.81 8.43
C VAL A 124 -0.60 -8.28 8.33
N THR A 125 0.13 -8.78 9.34
CA THR A 125 0.52 -10.20 9.45
C THR A 125 -0.69 -11.13 9.39
N ALA A 126 -1.78 -10.81 10.08
CA ALA A 126 -3.02 -11.59 10.03
C ALA A 126 -3.64 -11.63 8.62
N GLN A 127 -3.62 -10.50 7.90
CA GLN A 127 -4.09 -10.43 6.50
C GLN A 127 -3.21 -11.25 5.56
N ILE A 128 -1.88 -11.20 5.72
CA ILE A 128 -0.95 -12.01 4.92
C ILE A 128 -1.16 -13.50 5.18
N HIS A 129 -1.37 -13.92 6.44
CA HIS A 129 -1.76 -15.30 6.75
C HIS A 129 -3.07 -15.70 6.07
N GLN A 130 -4.08 -14.83 6.08
CA GLN A 130 -5.35 -15.11 5.40
C GLN A 130 -5.15 -15.31 3.89
N VAL A 131 -4.30 -14.50 3.24
CA VAL A 131 -3.95 -14.68 1.83
C VAL A 131 -3.27 -16.03 1.62
N LYS A 132 -2.31 -16.40 2.46
CA LYS A 132 -1.61 -17.70 2.40
C LYS A 132 -2.59 -18.88 2.52
N ASP A 133 -3.49 -18.84 3.49
CA ASP A 133 -4.50 -19.88 3.72
C ASP A 133 -5.50 -20.01 2.57
N ASN A 134 -5.63 -18.96 1.76
CA ASN A 134 -6.54 -18.90 0.62
C ASN A 134 -5.88 -19.34 -0.69
N LEU A 135 -4.55 -19.48 -0.77
CA LEU A 135 -3.86 -19.86 -2.01
C LEU A 135 -4.28 -21.23 -2.57
N SER A 136 -4.67 -22.17 -1.70
CA SER A 136 -5.13 -23.51 -2.09
C SER A 136 -6.63 -23.57 -2.39
N LYS A 137 -7.38 -22.50 -2.12
CA LYS A 137 -8.84 -22.47 -2.27
C LYS A 137 -9.22 -21.97 -3.66
N ALA A 138 -10.25 -22.57 -4.24
CA ALA A 138 -10.82 -22.09 -5.49
C ALA A 138 -11.55 -20.76 -5.26
N SER A 139 -11.54 -19.89 -6.28
CA SER A 139 -12.16 -18.54 -6.19
C SER A 139 -13.60 -18.56 -5.66
N HIS A 140 -14.44 -19.52 -6.08
CA HIS A 140 -15.83 -19.63 -5.60
C HIS A 140 -15.96 -19.94 -4.09
N GLN A 141 -14.90 -20.42 -3.45
CA GLN A 141 -14.83 -20.65 -1.99
C GLN A 141 -14.38 -19.39 -1.22
N LEU A 142 -13.87 -18.38 -1.93
CA LEU A 142 -13.32 -17.14 -1.36
C LEU A 142 -14.28 -15.94 -1.51
N ILE A 143 -15.19 -15.99 -2.48
CA ILE A 143 -16.18 -14.92 -2.71
C ILE A 143 -17.09 -14.85 -1.47
N PRO A 144 -17.15 -13.69 -0.76
CA PRO A 144 -18.17 -13.48 0.25
C PRO A 144 -19.54 -13.64 -0.41
N ALA A 145 -20.38 -14.51 0.15
CA ALA A 145 -21.71 -14.75 -0.38
C ALA A 145 -22.49 -13.42 -0.51
N VAL A 146 -22.76 -13.03 -1.76
CA VAL A 146 -23.81 -12.10 -2.21
C VAL A 146 -23.68 -10.64 -1.75
N PHE A 147 -23.36 -9.75 -2.70
CA PHE A 147 -23.81 -8.36 -2.63
C PHE A 147 -25.31 -8.33 -2.93
N THR A 148 -26.15 -8.14 -1.91
CA THR A 148 -27.54 -7.75 -2.12
C THR A 148 -27.57 -6.27 -2.45
N ASN A 149 -27.84 -5.92 -3.71
CA ASN A 149 -28.23 -4.55 -4.06
C ASN A 149 -29.58 -4.27 -3.39
N THR A 150 -29.57 -3.56 -2.27
CA THR A 150 -30.74 -2.84 -1.74
C THR A 150 -30.81 -1.46 -2.36
#